data_AF-A0A9P6T5L6-F1
#
_entry.id   AF-A0A9P6T5L6-F1
#
_cell.length_a   1.000
_cell.length_b   1.000
_cell.length_c   1.000
_cell.angle_alpha   90.00
_cell.angle_beta   90.00
_cell.angle_gamma   90.00
#
_symmetry.space_group_name_H-M   'P 1'
#
loop_
_entity.id
_entity.type
_entity.pdbx_description
1 polymer ?
#
loop_
_entity_poly.entity_id
_entity_poly.type
_entity_poly.pdbx_seq_one_letter_code
_entity_poly.pdbx_strand_id
1 'polypeptide(L)'
;MDTPLEGNSEVSHTLPWSHNPRRIQPLGNLWLSDDPKAIYYRERSFGTLSKIPDELLLLIFTELEPKDLHLAQGVSRYFFGWCVGLDGIWKVAYLSQRNKLVDWKGTWRSTYFGRNQKLETDRIELSNVYSDILFQPYLAAGFSISKMIGLDRFTFLDRIKRMKGSDEVGLEKFGYDRPLILNDLMKDWKAMNWSLDLLSFRFPKVEFRAESSLVTILDYQNYYDDCLTEESPLYLFDAEFVEKTSKVERLGGLGLDYCVPKLFQCDLFSCLGSKRPDFRWLIIGPARSGSTWHKDPNGTSAWNAVITGRKLWICFPPDLTPPGVWVSEDESEVESPLSIAEWFLNYYQIAKEEYGPRAKDPLKKGQMVEGICEAGEIFYVPSGWWHLVVNLEGSIAITQNFVSEFELVDVLRFMKYRPDQLSGFRNIEKQEVLKEFLNALRQSNQISIEKLNESIKKMEENKREEQDFNLQIKKRRRRTMNHKSESIWEKLLNKTKKPRKLENGQEIDEKKVNDSLDGLFTFGFLVEDDSESLW
;
A
#
# COMPACT_ATOMS: atom_id res chain seq x y z
N MET A 1 33.21 -20.07 -35.81
CA MET A 1 32.99 -18.61 -35.79
C MET A 1 31.71 -18.44 -35.01
N ASP A 2 31.86 -18.51 -33.71
CA ASP A 2 30.78 -18.79 -32.77
C ASP A 2 30.51 -17.52 -31.98
N THR A 3 29.33 -16.96 -32.22
CA THR A 3 28.75 -15.84 -31.47
C THR A 3 28.35 -16.30 -30.08
N PRO A 4 28.79 -15.64 -28.99
CA PRO A 4 28.23 -15.88 -27.67
C PRO A 4 26.99 -14.99 -27.47
N LEU A 5 25.85 -15.65 -27.37
CA LEU A 5 24.70 -15.19 -26.59
C LEU A 5 24.96 -15.60 -25.14
N GLU A 6 24.95 -14.65 -24.20
CA GLU A 6 24.50 -14.81 -22.81
C GLU A 6 24.84 -13.53 -22.02
N GLY A 7 23.86 -12.63 -21.91
CA GLY A 7 23.83 -11.60 -20.87
C GLY A 7 22.95 -12.10 -19.74
N ASN A 8 23.49 -12.97 -18.89
CA ASN A 8 22.86 -13.29 -17.61
C ASN A 8 22.97 -12.05 -16.71
N SER A 9 21.85 -11.38 -16.47
CA SER A 9 21.70 -10.45 -15.36
C SER A 9 21.86 -11.23 -14.06
N GLU A 10 23.05 -11.15 -13.47
CA GLU A 10 23.30 -11.66 -12.12
C GLU A 10 22.31 -11.00 -11.16
N VAL A 11 21.37 -11.79 -10.67
CA VAL A 11 20.55 -11.45 -9.50
C VAL A 11 21.53 -11.30 -8.35
N SER A 12 21.92 -10.06 -8.05
CA SER A 12 22.86 -9.78 -6.97
C SER A 12 22.28 -10.35 -5.68
N HIS A 13 22.97 -11.32 -5.08
CA HIS A 13 22.71 -11.74 -3.71
C HIS A 13 23.12 -10.58 -2.80
N THR A 14 22.19 -9.65 -2.54
CA THR A 14 22.39 -8.55 -1.59
C THR A 14 22.67 -9.16 -0.23
N LEU A 15 23.89 -8.91 0.28
CA LEU A 15 24.27 -9.24 1.66
C LEU A 15 23.21 -8.68 2.62
N PRO A 16 22.87 -9.38 3.73
CA PRO A 16 21.86 -8.93 4.68
C PRO A 16 22.14 -7.52 5.28
N TRP A 17 23.36 -7.02 5.13
CA TRP A 17 23.80 -5.70 5.59
C TRP A 17 23.52 -4.54 4.62
N SER A 18 23.09 -4.78 3.37
CA SER A 18 22.81 -3.69 2.43
C SER A 18 21.61 -2.84 2.87
N HIS A 19 20.63 -3.47 3.53
CA HIS A 19 19.42 -2.80 4.03
C HIS A 19 19.64 -2.20 5.42
N ASN A 20 20.58 -2.73 6.22
CA ASN A 20 20.95 -2.22 7.55
C ASN A 20 22.43 -1.78 7.56
N PRO A 21 22.78 -0.68 6.88
CA PRO A 21 24.18 -0.29 6.67
C PRO A 21 24.90 0.06 7.98
N ARG A 22 24.16 0.43 9.03
CA ARG A 22 24.71 0.82 10.34
C ARG A 22 24.70 -0.31 11.38
N ARG A 23 24.21 -1.50 11.01
CA ARG A 23 24.21 -2.70 11.87
C ARG A 23 23.43 -2.55 13.18
N ILE A 24 22.35 -1.76 13.19
CA ILE A 24 21.44 -1.67 14.34
C ILE A 24 20.89 -3.08 14.63
N GLN A 25 20.75 -3.42 15.91
CA GLN A 25 20.34 -4.76 16.34
C GLN A 25 18.90 -4.74 16.88
N PRO A 26 18.10 -5.80 16.66
CA PRO A 26 16.84 -5.97 17.39
C PRO A 26 17.12 -6.15 18.89
N LEU A 27 16.16 -5.76 19.74
CA LEU A 27 16.31 -5.75 21.19
C LEU A 27 16.63 -7.15 21.73
N GLY A 28 16.03 -8.19 21.15
CA GLY A 28 16.25 -9.59 21.52
C GLY A 28 17.73 -10.03 21.45
N ASN A 29 18.54 -9.41 20.58
CA ASN A 29 19.96 -9.75 20.45
C ASN A 29 20.79 -9.36 21.68
N LEU A 30 20.24 -8.52 22.57
CA LEU A 30 20.89 -8.20 23.84
C LEU A 30 21.12 -9.45 24.71
N TRP A 31 20.20 -10.41 24.67
CA TRP A 31 20.30 -11.68 25.40
C TRP A 31 21.35 -12.64 24.82
N LEU A 32 21.73 -12.43 23.56
CA LEU A 32 22.69 -13.25 22.83
C LEU A 32 24.07 -12.58 22.73
N SER A 33 24.24 -11.41 23.34
CA SER A 33 25.48 -10.66 23.28
C SER A 33 26.59 -11.34 24.08
N ASP A 34 27.73 -11.58 23.43
CA ASP A 34 28.95 -12.06 24.09
C ASP A 34 29.63 -10.97 24.96
N ASP A 35 29.26 -9.69 24.78
CA ASP A 35 29.75 -8.62 25.63
C ASP A 35 28.90 -8.47 26.91
N PRO A 36 29.47 -8.74 28.10
CA PRO A 36 28.75 -8.59 29.37
C PRO A 36 28.34 -7.14 29.67
N LYS A 37 28.91 -6.15 28.98
CA LYS A 37 28.57 -4.73 29.15
C LYS A 37 27.40 -4.28 28.28
N ALA A 38 26.88 -5.14 27.38
CA ALA A 38 25.85 -4.74 26.43
C ALA A 38 24.58 -4.22 27.10
N ILE A 39 24.19 -4.81 28.25
CA ILE A 39 23.04 -4.38 29.05
C ILE A 39 23.13 -2.93 29.52
N TYR A 40 24.36 -2.38 29.62
CA TYR A 40 24.60 -1.00 30.05
C TYR A 40 24.76 -0.02 28.89
N TYR A 41 24.72 -0.47 27.63
CA TYR A 41 24.92 0.43 26.48
C TYR A 41 23.85 1.51 26.40
N ARG A 42 22.58 1.13 26.56
CA ARG A 42 21.46 2.07 26.60
C ARG A 42 21.62 3.06 27.75
N GLU A 43 21.84 2.56 28.96
CA GLU A 43 21.99 3.38 30.17
C GLU A 43 23.16 4.38 30.04
N ARG A 44 24.33 3.92 29.58
CA ARG A 44 25.50 4.78 29.39
C ARG A 44 25.31 5.84 28.30
N SER A 45 24.47 5.56 27.31
CA SER A 45 24.22 6.47 26.20
C SER A 45 23.13 7.49 26.52
N PHE A 46 22.04 7.05 27.15
CA PHE A 46 20.88 7.90 27.46
C PHE A 46 20.87 8.49 28.87
N GLY A 47 21.68 7.98 29.78
CA GLY A 47 21.60 8.32 31.20
C GLY A 47 20.20 8.04 31.75
N THR A 48 19.61 9.03 32.41
CA THR A 48 18.25 8.95 32.97
C THR A 48 17.17 8.64 31.93
N LEU A 49 17.37 9.04 30.67
CA LEU A 49 16.41 8.78 29.58
C LEU A 49 16.33 7.30 29.19
N SER A 50 17.28 6.45 29.64
CA SER A 50 17.27 5.02 29.32
C SER A 50 16.04 4.27 29.84
N LYS A 51 15.35 4.84 30.84
CA LYS A 51 14.11 4.32 31.42
C LYS A 51 12.88 4.52 30.54
N ILE A 52 12.97 5.39 29.53
CA ILE A 52 11.88 5.67 28.59
C ILE A 52 11.83 4.51 27.58
N PRO A 53 10.67 3.88 27.34
CA PRO A 53 10.48 2.88 26.29
C PRO A 53 10.78 3.45 24.89
N ASP A 54 11.11 2.59 23.93
CA ASP A 54 11.43 3.02 22.58
C ASP A 54 10.24 3.71 21.90
N GLU A 55 9.01 3.31 22.20
CA GLU A 55 7.78 3.87 21.63
C GLU A 55 7.63 5.34 22.00
N LEU A 56 7.93 5.69 23.25
CA LEU A 56 7.90 7.08 23.71
C LEU A 56 9.10 7.87 23.18
N LEU A 57 10.27 7.22 23.01
CA LEU A 57 11.41 7.86 22.34
C LEU A 57 11.07 8.19 20.89
N LEU A 58 10.41 7.29 20.15
CA LEU A 58 9.95 7.56 18.79
C LEU A 58 9.11 8.83 18.74
N LEU A 59 8.12 8.97 19.63
CA LEU A 59 7.31 10.19 19.73
C LEU A 59 8.18 11.42 20.01
N ILE A 60 9.06 11.36 21.02
CA ILE A 60 9.94 12.48 21.38
C ILE A 60 10.81 12.90 20.19
N PHE A 61 11.45 11.97 19.50
CA PHE A 61 12.35 12.28 18.39
C PHE A 61 11.59 12.76 17.15
N THR A 62 10.34 12.33 16.94
CA THR A 62 9.52 12.77 15.79
C THR A 62 9.03 14.21 15.96
N GLU A 63 8.88 14.68 17.20
CA GLU A 63 8.54 16.08 17.52
C GLU A 63 9.72 17.06 17.40
N LEU A 64 10.95 16.57 17.24
CA LEU A 64 12.13 17.43 17.16
C LEU A 64 12.23 18.10 15.78
N GLU A 65 12.53 19.40 15.78
CA GLU A 65 12.84 20.11 14.54
C GLU A 65 14.12 19.55 13.88
N PRO A 66 14.29 19.68 12.55
CA PRO A 66 15.46 19.15 11.85
C PRO A 66 16.81 19.65 12.40
N LYS A 67 16.85 20.87 12.92
CA LYS A 67 18.03 21.44 13.58
C LYS A 67 18.35 20.72 14.89
N ASP A 68 17.35 20.40 15.70
CA ASP A 68 17.53 19.71 16.97
C ASP A 68 17.87 18.24 16.76
N LEU A 69 17.23 17.59 15.77
CA LEU A 69 17.65 16.26 15.29
C LEU A 69 19.10 16.26 14.81
N HIS A 70 19.56 17.34 14.17
CA HIS A 70 20.95 17.46 13.76
C HIS A 70 21.90 17.54 14.96
N LEU A 71 21.59 18.36 15.95
CA LEU A 71 22.43 18.55 17.14
C LEU A 71 22.43 17.32 18.04
N ALA A 72 21.27 16.67 18.20
CA ALA A 72 21.07 15.46 18.99
C ALA A 72 22.03 14.32 18.58
N GLN A 73 22.38 14.24 17.29
CA GLN A 73 23.34 13.25 16.79
C GLN A 73 24.72 13.30 17.46
N GLY A 74 25.11 14.46 18.00
CA GLY A 74 26.39 14.64 18.69
C GLY A 74 26.40 14.21 20.16
N VAL A 75 25.25 13.84 20.74
CA VAL A 75 25.12 13.60 22.19
C VAL A 75 25.72 12.26 22.59
N SER A 76 25.25 11.18 21.98
CA SER A 76 25.71 9.82 22.28
C SER A 76 25.31 8.84 21.19
N ARG A 77 25.76 7.58 21.28
CA ARG A 77 25.54 6.57 20.23
C ARG A 77 24.07 6.25 20.00
N TYR A 78 23.26 6.12 21.06
CA TYR A 78 21.82 5.92 20.93
C TYR A 78 21.12 7.14 20.35
N PHE A 79 21.47 8.37 20.77
CA PHE A 79 20.91 9.57 20.14
C PHE A 79 21.23 9.64 18.65
N PHE A 80 22.48 9.33 18.26
CA PHE A 80 22.84 9.20 16.86
C PHE A 80 22.01 8.12 16.15
N GLY A 81 21.78 6.97 16.80
CA GLY A 81 20.94 5.89 16.29
C GLY A 81 19.49 6.33 16.06
N TRP A 82 18.87 7.06 16.98
CA TRP A 82 17.51 7.58 16.80
C TRP A 82 17.41 8.63 15.69
N CYS A 83 18.41 9.49 15.57
CA CYS A 83 18.42 10.52 14.53
C CYS A 83 18.79 10.01 13.13
N VAL A 84 19.42 8.83 12.98
CA VAL A 84 19.88 8.33 11.67
C VAL A 84 19.23 7.00 11.30
N GLY A 85 18.77 6.24 12.28
CA GLY A 85 18.10 4.94 12.09
C GLY A 85 16.69 5.06 11.51
N LEU A 86 16.03 6.20 11.73
CA LEU A 86 14.67 6.47 11.27
C LEU A 86 14.70 7.49 10.12
N ASP A 87 15.05 7.04 8.92
CA ASP A 87 15.13 7.93 7.76
C ASP A 87 13.77 8.56 7.40
N GLY A 88 12.65 7.91 7.78
CA GLY A 88 11.29 8.44 7.64
C GLY A 88 11.06 9.79 8.35
N ILE A 89 11.72 10.06 9.46
CA ILE A 89 11.63 11.40 10.12
C ILE A 89 12.22 12.47 9.19
N TRP A 90 13.30 12.16 8.48
CA TRP A 90 13.90 13.08 7.52
C TRP A 90 13.09 13.20 6.23
N LYS A 91 12.33 12.17 5.83
CA LYS A 91 11.34 12.27 4.75
C LYS A 91 10.30 13.33 5.07
N VAL A 92 9.71 13.25 6.26
CA VAL A 92 8.72 14.24 6.75
C VAL A 92 9.33 15.64 6.79
N ALA A 93 10.54 15.78 7.37
CA ALA A 93 11.25 17.06 7.41
C ALA A 93 11.59 17.64 6.02
N TYR A 94 11.94 16.79 5.05
CA TYR A 94 12.21 17.21 3.68
C TYR A 94 10.94 17.72 3.02
N LEU A 95 9.86 16.95 3.11
CA LEU A 95 8.59 17.23 2.43
C LEU A 95 7.83 18.41 3.05
N SER A 96 7.99 18.66 4.35
CA SER A 96 7.40 19.85 5.00
C SER A 96 8.03 21.17 4.54
N GLN A 97 9.24 21.13 3.99
CA GLN A 97 9.97 22.32 3.51
C GLN A 97 10.05 22.40 1.98
N ARG A 98 9.73 21.31 1.28
CA ARG A 98 9.87 21.19 -0.17
C ARG A 98 8.74 20.35 -0.75
N ASN A 99 8.08 20.87 -1.77
CA ASN A 99 7.06 20.14 -2.52
C ASN A 99 7.64 19.27 -3.65
N LYS A 100 8.96 19.26 -3.84
CA LYS A 100 9.66 18.58 -4.94
C LYS A 100 10.84 17.76 -4.44
N LEU A 101 10.95 16.53 -4.92
CA LEU A 101 12.13 15.70 -4.75
C LEU A 101 13.07 15.96 -5.92
N VAL A 102 14.27 16.43 -5.58
CA VAL A 102 15.35 16.72 -6.51
C VAL A 102 16.66 16.25 -5.90
N ASP A 103 17.62 15.89 -6.76
CA ASP A 103 19.00 15.63 -6.36
C ASP A 103 19.14 14.57 -5.24
N TRP A 104 18.47 13.42 -5.40
CA TRP A 104 18.49 12.32 -4.44
C TRP A 104 19.92 11.89 -4.07
N LYS A 105 20.16 11.69 -2.76
CA LYS A 105 21.48 11.35 -2.18
C LYS A 105 21.49 9.99 -1.47
N GLY A 106 20.65 9.05 -1.91
CA GLY A 106 20.58 7.69 -1.36
C GLY A 106 19.77 7.54 -0.07
N THR A 107 19.60 8.60 0.72
CA THR A 107 18.68 8.62 1.88
C THR A 107 18.01 9.99 2.02
N TRP A 108 16.85 10.05 2.68
CA TRP A 108 16.14 11.30 2.98
C TRP A 108 16.97 12.24 3.82
N ARG A 109 17.66 11.72 4.84
CA ARG A 109 18.59 12.52 5.65
C ARG A 109 19.67 13.17 4.79
N SER A 110 20.31 12.41 3.91
CA SER A 110 21.41 12.92 3.08
C SER A 110 20.92 13.94 2.05
N THR A 111 19.73 13.68 1.49
CA THR A 111 19.04 14.56 0.53
C THR A 111 18.60 15.87 1.21
N TYR A 112 18.07 15.80 2.44
CA TYR A 112 17.70 16.97 3.25
C TYR A 112 18.85 17.96 3.44
N PHE A 113 20.04 17.43 3.73
CA PHE A 113 21.25 18.24 3.89
C PHE A 113 21.96 18.60 2.57
N GLY A 114 21.49 18.11 1.41
CA GLY A 114 22.17 18.30 0.12
C GLY A 114 23.60 17.74 0.09
N ARG A 115 23.84 16.61 0.78
CA ARG A 115 25.19 16.09 1.00
C ARG A 115 25.71 15.34 -0.22
N ASN A 116 26.69 15.93 -0.89
CA ASN A 116 27.42 15.32 -2.00
C ASN A 116 28.63 14.48 -1.59
N GLN A 117 29.10 14.60 -0.35
CA GLN A 117 30.33 13.96 0.14
C GLN A 117 30.04 13.05 1.33
N LYS A 118 30.75 11.91 1.38
CA LYS A 118 30.76 11.03 2.55
C LYS A 118 31.36 11.77 3.75
N LEU A 119 30.67 11.76 4.87
CA LEU A 119 31.11 12.34 6.14
C LEU A 119 31.78 11.29 7.02
N GLU A 120 32.61 11.72 7.98
CA GLU A 120 33.18 10.82 8.98
C GLU A 120 32.10 10.07 9.78
N THR A 121 30.96 10.72 10.02
CA THR A 121 29.80 10.13 10.69
C THR A 121 29.18 8.95 9.94
N ASP A 122 29.44 8.82 8.64
CA ASP A 122 28.94 7.68 7.86
C ASP A 122 29.70 6.39 8.18
N ARG A 123 30.86 6.49 8.84
CA ARG A 123 31.64 5.35 9.33
C ARG A 123 31.19 4.86 10.72
N ILE A 124 30.26 5.57 11.38
CA ILE A 124 29.78 5.20 12.71
C ILE A 124 28.89 3.96 12.60
N GLU A 125 29.36 2.85 13.15
CA GLU A 125 28.60 1.62 13.34
C GLU A 125 27.78 1.65 14.64
N LEU A 126 26.57 1.10 14.55
CA LEU A 126 25.58 1.02 15.61
C LEU A 126 25.29 -0.43 16.04
N SER A 127 26.29 -1.32 15.91
CA SER A 127 26.25 -2.71 16.39
C SER A 127 25.88 -2.86 17.87
N ASN A 128 26.07 -1.79 18.65
CA ASN A 128 25.83 -1.73 20.09
C ASN A 128 24.52 -1.01 20.43
N VAL A 129 23.70 -0.70 19.43
CA VAL A 129 22.36 -0.12 19.59
C VAL A 129 21.35 -1.24 19.37
N TYR A 130 20.66 -1.59 20.45
CA TYR A 130 19.61 -2.59 20.48
C TYR A 130 18.26 -1.89 20.63
N SER A 131 17.38 -2.03 19.64
CA SER A 131 16.03 -1.46 19.61
C SER A 131 15.22 -2.13 18.50
N ASP A 132 14.05 -2.68 18.84
CA ASP A 132 13.16 -3.26 17.83
C ASP A 132 12.55 -2.16 16.94
N ILE A 133 12.24 -0.99 17.50
CA ILE A 133 11.69 0.15 16.74
C ILE A 133 12.69 0.67 15.71
N LEU A 134 13.96 0.87 16.09
CA LEU A 134 14.98 1.31 15.12
C LEU A 134 15.34 0.21 14.11
N PHE A 135 15.12 -1.05 14.45
CA PHE A 135 15.44 -2.18 13.57
C PHE A 135 14.30 -2.48 12.57
N GLN A 136 13.05 -2.21 12.95
CA GLN A 136 11.86 -2.56 12.18
C GLN A 136 11.88 -2.05 10.73
N PRO A 137 12.23 -0.78 10.43
CA PRO A 137 12.28 -0.31 9.03
C PRO A 137 13.29 -1.07 8.18
N TYR A 138 14.43 -1.46 8.77
CA TYR A 138 15.45 -2.24 8.06
C TYR A 138 15.03 -3.69 7.85
N LEU A 139 14.32 -4.28 8.83
CA LEU A 139 13.70 -5.60 8.68
C LEU A 139 12.69 -5.59 7.53
N ALA A 140 11.84 -4.56 7.47
CA ALA A 140 10.84 -4.37 6.43
C ALA A 140 11.49 -4.13 5.05
N ALA A 141 12.47 -3.23 4.95
CA ALA A 141 13.19 -2.95 3.71
C ALA A 141 13.91 -4.18 3.14
N GLY A 142 14.52 -5.00 4.02
CA GLY A 142 15.20 -6.24 3.64
C GLY A 142 14.28 -7.45 3.45
N PHE A 143 12.97 -7.30 3.68
CA PHE A 143 12.02 -8.39 3.60
C PHE A 143 11.75 -8.80 2.15
N SER A 144 11.97 -10.07 1.84
CA SER A 144 11.73 -10.62 0.51
C SER A 144 10.34 -11.24 0.41
N ILE A 145 9.42 -10.48 -0.18
CA ILE A 145 8.05 -10.93 -0.46
C ILE A 145 8.07 -12.16 -1.38
N SER A 146 8.89 -12.16 -2.43
CA SER A 146 9.04 -13.29 -3.36
C SER A 146 9.41 -14.60 -2.64
N LYS A 147 10.31 -14.54 -1.66
CA LYS A 147 10.64 -15.70 -0.81
C LYS A 147 9.47 -16.12 0.07
N MET A 148 8.78 -15.16 0.69
CA MET A 148 7.63 -15.41 1.57
C MET A 148 6.49 -16.14 0.85
N ILE A 149 6.12 -15.67 -0.35
CA ILE A 149 5.05 -16.29 -1.14
C ILE A 149 5.51 -17.57 -1.87
N GLY A 150 6.80 -17.88 -1.80
CA GLY A 150 7.38 -19.10 -2.34
C GLY A 150 7.60 -19.08 -3.85
N LEU A 151 7.86 -17.90 -4.45
CA LEU A 151 8.23 -17.76 -5.87
C LEU A 151 9.59 -18.40 -6.17
N ASP A 152 10.60 -18.11 -5.36
CA ASP A 152 11.97 -18.65 -5.52
C ASP A 152 12.01 -20.19 -5.44
N ARG A 153 10.98 -20.79 -4.82
CA ARG A 153 10.83 -22.24 -4.65
C ARG A 153 9.83 -22.85 -5.65
N PHE A 154 9.27 -22.06 -6.56
CA PHE A 154 8.21 -22.47 -7.50
C PHE A 154 6.99 -23.10 -6.81
N THR A 155 6.69 -22.65 -5.59
CA THR A 155 5.56 -23.13 -4.77
C THR A 155 4.38 -22.16 -4.74
N PHE A 156 4.55 -20.95 -5.30
CA PHE A 156 3.47 -19.99 -5.44
C PHE A 156 2.34 -20.58 -6.31
N LEU A 157 1.09 -20.42 -5.85
CA LEU A 157 -0.08 -20.92 -6.55
C LEU A 157 -0.97 -19.74 -6.90
N ASP A 158 -0.95 -19.35 -8.16
CA ASP A 158 -1.85 -18.34 -8.68
C ASP A 158 -3.29 -18.86 -8.68
N ARG A 159 -4.18 -18.11 -8.04
CA ARG A 159 -5.59 -18.43 -7.85
C ARG A 159 -6.52 -17.49 -8.60
N ILE A 160 -5.98 -16.45 -9.23
CA ILE A 160 -6.77 -15.48 -9.97
C ILE A 160 -6.91 -15.97 -11.39
N LYS A 161 -8.16 -16.07 -11.85
CA LYS A 161 -8.46 -16.68 -13.14
C LYS A 161 -7.95 -15.77 -14.26
N ARG A 162 -7.21 -16.37 -15.20
CA ARG A 162 -6.80 -15.72 -16.46
C ARG A 162 -7.79 -15.99 -17.56
N MET A 163 -8.12 -14.95 -18.32
CA MET A 163 -9.04 -15.01 -19.46
C MET A 163 -8.54 -14.14 -20.61
N LYS A 164 -8.97 -14.46 -21.83
CA LYS A 164 -8.75 -13.57 -22.98
C LYS A 164 -9.73 -12.42 -22.90
N GLY A 165 -9.23 -11.19 -22.98
CA GLY A 165 -10.11 -10.02 -22.99
C GLY A 165 -11.01 -9.97 -24.23
N SER A 166 -10.60 -10.62 -25.32
CA SER A 166 -11.43 -10.78 -26.52
C SER A 166 -12.56 -11.82 -26.40
N ASP A 167 -12.62 -12.60 -25.32
CA ASP A 167 -13.66 -13.62 -25.10
C ASP A 167 -14.86 -13.04 -24.34
N GLU A 168 -15.63 -12.19 -25.02
CA GLU A 168 -16.80 -11.50 -24.45
C GLU A 168 -17.83 -12.48 -23.85
N VAL A 169 -18.12 -13.58 -24.56
CA VAL A 169 -19.06 -14.62 -24.10
C VAL A 169 -18.55 -15.31 -22.84
N GLY A 170 -17.24 -15.59 -22.76
CA GLY A 170 -16.63 -16.14 -21.57
C GLY A 170 -16.72 -15.19 -20.37
N LEU A 171 -16.46 -13.90 -20.59
CA LEU A 171 -16.49 -12.87 -19.55
C LEU A 171 -17.89 -12.65 -18.99
N GLU A 172 -18.90 -12.54 -19.87
CA GLU A 172 -20.30 -12.47 -19.46
C GLU A 172 -20.72 -13.68 -18.62
N LYS A 173 -20.28 -14.88 -18.98
CA LYS A 173 -20.57 -16.12 -18.24
C LYS A 173 -19.86 -16.19 -16.90
N PHE A 174 -18.63 -15.70 -16.81
CA PHE A 174 -17.88 -15.72 -15.56
C PHE A 174 -18.43 -14.72 -14.54
N GLY A 175 -18.97 -13.60 -15.05
CA GLY A 175 -19.47 -12.51 -14.23
C GLY A 175 -18.38 -11.51 -13.87
N TYR A 176 -18.79 -10.28 -13.59
CA TYR A 176 -17.91 -9.18 -13.18
C TYR A 176 -17.83 -9.05 -11.65
N ASP A 177 -18.09 -10.14 -10.91
CA ASP A 177 -18.21 -10.16 -9.45
C ASP A 177 -16.92 -10.55 -8.72
N ARG A 178 -15.87 -10.96 -9.46
CA ARG A 178 -14.60 -11.47 -8.92
C ARG A 178 -13.38 -10.92 -9.66
N PRO A 179 -12.22 -10.80 -8.98
CA PRO A 179 -10.97 -10.39 -9.61
C PRO A 179 -10.57 -11.33 -10.75
N LEU A 180 -10.04 -10.72 -11.81
CA LEU A 180 -9.65 -11.40 -13.05
C LEU A 180 -8.33 -10.85 -13.58
N ILE A 181 -7.58 -11.69 -14.28
CA ILE A 181 -6.46 -11.27 -15.11
C ILE A 181 -6.86 -11.47 -16.57
N LEU A 182 -6.78 -10.40 -17.34
CA LEU A 182 -7.12 -10.36 -18.76
C LEU A 182 -5.84 -10.24 -19.59
N ASN A 183 -5.65 -11.13 -20.54
CA ASN A 183 -4.59 -11.02 -21.53
C ASN A 183 -5.15 -10.47 -22.85
N ASP A 184 -4.26 -10.26 -23.83
CA ASP A 184 -4.54 -9.89 -25.23
C ASP A 184 -5.14 -8.51 -25.54
N LEU A 185 -5.36 -7.65 -24.54
CA LEU A 185 -5.93 -6.31 -24.71
C LEU A 185 -4.93 -5.18 -25.01
N MET A 186 -3.62 -5.43 -24.83
CA MET A 186 -2.58 -4.38 -24.84
C MET A 186 -1.61 -4.46 -26.03
N LYS A 187 -1.82 -5.41 -26.95
CA LYS A 187 -0.84 -5.74 -28.02
C LYS A 187 -0.45 -4.57 -28.90
N ASP A 188 -1.40 -3.69 -29.19
CA ASP A 188 -1.22 -2.56 -30.12
C ASP A 188 -0.88 -1.25 -29.40
N TRP A 189 -0.67 -1.27 -28.08
CA TRP A 189 -0.36 -0.07 -27.31
C TRP A 189 1.09 0.33 -27.52
N LYS A 190 1.33 1.58 -27.92
CA LYS A 190 2.68 2.17 -27.93
C LYS A 190 3.27 2.23 -26.52
N ALA A 191 2.41 2.26 -25.51
CA ALA A 191 2.79 2.24 -24.10
C ALA A 191 3.64 1.03 -23.75
N MET A 192 3.54 -0.10 -24.47
CA MET A 192 4.37 -1.29 -24.23
C MET A 192 5.88 -1.03 -24.40
N ASN A 193 6.29 0.10 -25.00
CA ASN A 193 7.69 0.51 -25.12
C ASN A 193 8.14 1.49 -24.02
N TRP A 194 7.30 1.77 -23.01
CA TRP A 194 7.66 2.70 -21.95
C TRP A 194 8.77 2.14 -21.06
N SER A 195 9.74 3.01 -20.76
CA SER A 195 10.79 2.81 -19.76
C SER A 195 11.05 4.16 -19.09
N LEU A 196 11.69 4.16 -17.90
CA LEU A 196 12.08 5.40 -17.24
C LEU A 196 12.99 6.26 -18.14
N ASP A 197 13.95 5.65 -18.84
CA ASP A 197 14.83 6.34 -19.80
C ASP A 197 14.05 7.01 -20.94
N LEU A 198 13.09 6.29 -21.53
CA LEU A 198 12.29 6.82 -22.62
C LEU A 198 11.35 7.94 -22.15
N LEU A 199 10.76 7.78 -20.96
CA LEU A 199 9.86 8.77 -20.37
C LEU A 199 10.63 10.02 -19.92
N SER A 200 11.82 9.87 -19.33
CA SER A 200 12.69 11.00 -18.95
C SER A 200 13.17 11.78 -20.17
N PHE A 201 13.52 11.08 -21.26
CA PHE A 201 13.88 11.72 -22.52
C PHE A 201 12.71 12.46 -23.17
N ARG A 202 11.50 11.86 -23.16
CA ARG A 202 10.30 12.47 -23.77
C ARG A 202 9.76 13.64 -22.94
N PHE A 203 9.84 13.55 -21.62
CA PHE A 203 9.21 14.53 -20.71
C PHE A 203 10.19 15.04 -19.65
N PRO A 204 11.35 15.61 -20.05
CA PRO A 204 12.45 15.91 -19.13
C PRO A 204 12.12 17.00 -18.09
N LYS A 205 11.10 17.82 -18.36
CA LYS A 205 10.69 18.94 -17.51
C LYS A 205 9.27 18.78 -16.96
N VAL A 206 8.57 17.69 -17.29
CA VAL A 206 7.22 17.47 -16.76
C VAL A 206 7.36 16.91 -15.37
N GLU A 207 6.61 17.49 -14.44
CA GLU A 207 6.57 17.07 -13.05
C GLU A 207 5.38 16.16 -12.82
N PHE A 208 5.65 15.00 -12.24
CA PHE A 208 4.67 13.98 -11.89
C PHE A 208 4.54 13.90 -10.36
N ARG A 209 3.36 13.52 -9.89
CA ARG A 209 3.03 13.31 -8.49
C ARG A 209 3.54 11.95 -8.03
N ALA A 210 4.32 11.94 -6.96
CA ALA A 210 4.76 10.75 -6.24
C ALA A 210 4.49 10.97 -4.74
N GLU A 211 3.41 10.36 -4.24
CA GLU A 211 2.84 10.66 -2.92
C GLU A 211 2.69 12.18 -2.74
N SER A 212 3.13 12.78 -1.63
CA SER A 212 3.05 14.23 -1.40
C SER A 212 4.08 15.06 -2.16
N SER A 213 4.99 14.44 -2.92
CA SER A 213 6.05 15.13 -3.68
C SER A 213 5.73 15.24 -5.17
N LEU A 214 6.24 16.30 -5.81
CA LEU A 214 6.40 16.38 -7.26
C LEU A 214 7.82 15.92 -7.65
N VAL A 215 7.95 15.27 -8.81
CA VAL A 215 9.22 14.74 -9.34
C VAL A 215 9.30 14.86 -10.85
N THR A 216 10.48 15.13 -11.40
CA THR A 216 10.74 14.79 -12.81
C THR A 216 10.99 13.29 -12.93
N ILE A 217 10.80 12.69 -14.12
CA ILE A 217 11.12 11.26 -14.30
C ILE A 217 12.61 10.99 -14.05
N LEU A 218 13.49 11.93 -14.37
CA LEU A 218 14.93 11.80 -14.13
C LEU A 218 15.25 11.77 -12.63
N ASP A 219 14.71 12.73 -11.85
CA ASP A 219 14.90 12.75 -10.40
C ASP A 219 14.29 11.51 -9.73
N TYR A 220 13.11 11.09 -10.22
CA TYR A 220 12.46 9.87 -9.74
C TYR A 220 13.28 8.63 -10.07
N GLN A 221 13.90 8.55 -11.25
CA GLN A 221 14.79 7.44 -11.63
C GLN A 221 16.01 7.35 -10.71
N ASN A 222 16.65 8.49 -10.39
CA ASN A 222 17.76 8.52 -9.43
C ASN A 222 17.35 8.00 -8.05
N TYR A 223 16.13 8.34 -7.59
CA TYR A 223 15.56 7.79 -6.36
C TYR A 223 15.27 6.29 -6.48
N TYR A 224 14.57 5.91 -7.54
CA TYR A 224 14.10 4.56 -7.82
C TYR A 224 15.26 3.55 -7.82
N ASP A 225 16.39 3.94 -8.40
CA ASP A 225 17.58 3.08 -8.50
C ASP A 225 18.37 2.97 -7.17
N ASP A 226 18.17 3.89 -6.22
CA ASP A 226 18.94 3.98 -4.97
C ASP A 226 18.06 4.20 -3.72
N CYS A 227 16.99 3.41 -3.58
CA CYS A 227 16.06 3.45 -2.44
C CYS A 227 16.07 2.16 -1.61
N LEU A 228 17.17 1.42 -1.56
CA LEU A 228 17.23 0.08 -0.95
C LEU A 228 16.92 0.07 0.55
N THR A 229 17.22 1.15 1.28
CA THR A 229 16.99 1.23 2.73
C THR A 229 15.57 1.68 3.09
N GLU A 230 14.75 2.04 2.11
CA GLU A 230 13.37 2.46 2.33
C GLU A 230 12.47 1.24 2.55
N GLU A 231 11.71 1.27 3.65
CA GLU A 231 10.69 0.27 3.95
C GLU A 231 9.48 0.36 2.99
N SER A 232 9.12 1.59 2.61
CA SER A 232 8.02 1.90 1.69
C SER A 232 8.51 2.93 0.67
N PRO A 233 9.15 2.48 -0.43
CA PRO A 233 9.68 3.39 -1.43
C PRO A 233 8.58 4.27 -2.08
N LEU A 234 8.92 5.51 -2.43
CA LEU A 234 8.01 6.47 -3.06
C LEU A 234 7.33 5.85 -4.27
N TYR A 235 6.01 5.95 -4.30
CA TYR A 235 5.21 5.47 -5.40
C TYR A 235 4.72 6.64 -6.27
N LEU A 236 5.15 6.68 -7.53
CA LEU A 236 4.64 7.66 -8.50
C LEU A 236 3.20 7.28 -8.85
N PHE A 237 2.28 8.19 -8.60
CA PHE A 237 0.84 7.99 -8.75
C PHE A 237 0.20 9.30 -9.22
N ASP A 238 0.19 9.53 -10.52
CA ASP A 238 -0.21 10.83 -11.10
C ASP A 238 -1.52 10.73 -11.90
N ALA A 239 -2.55 11.46 -11.43
CA ALA A 239 -3.88 11.48 -12.04
C ALA A 239 -3.96 12.31 -13.33
N GLU A 240 -3.07 13.29 -13.48
CA GLU A 240 -3.10 14.33 -14.50
C GLU A 240 -2.03 14.10 -15.58
N PHE A 241 -1.42 12.92 -15.61
CA PHE A 241 -0.27 12.61 -16.47
C PHE A 241 -0.60 12.83 -17.95
N VAL A 242 -1.85 12.59 -18.36
CA VAL A 242 -2.30 12.82 -19.75
C VAL A 242 -2.36 14.32 -20.05
N GLU A 243 -3.01 15.10 -19.19
CA GLU A 243 -3.14 16.55 -19.34
C GLU A 243 -1.77 17.22 -19.32
N LYS A 244 -0.90 16.83 -18.39
CA LYS A 244 0.46 17.37 -18.25
C LYS A 244 1.32 17.08 -19.48
N THR A 245 1.32 15.84 -19.96
CA THR A 245 2.16 15.43 -21.10
C THR A 245 1.63 15.89 -22.45
N SER A 246 0.32 16.12 -22.58
CA SER A 246 -0.29 16.63 -23.82
C SER A 246 0.16 18.06 -24.18
N LYS A 247 0.60 18.84 -23.18
CA LYS A 247 1.10 20.21 -23.36
C LYS A 247 2.51 20.27 -23.99
N VAL A 248 3.23 19.16 -24.04
CA VAL A 248 4.56 19.09 -24.64
C VAL A 248 4.42 18.91 -26.15
N GLU A 249 4.49 20.01 -26.88
CA GLU A 249 4.38 20.03 -28.35
C GLU A 249 5.43 19.09 -29.00
N ARG A 250 5.04 18.44 -30.11
CA ARG A 250 5.86 17.56 -30.98
C ARG A 250 6.13 16.12 -30.50
N LEU A 251 5.95 15.78 -29.24
CA LEU A 251 6.30 14.43 -28.72
C LEU A 251 5.10 13.48 -28.55
N GLY A 252 3.87 13.99 -28.64
CA GLY A 252 2.65 13.23 -28.39
C GLY A 252 2.49 12.88 -26.90
N GLY A 253 1.38 13.31 -26.29
CA GLY A 253 1.11 13.03 -24.87
C GLY A 253 0.92 11.54 -24.60
N LEU A 254 1.17 11.11 -23.36
CA LEU A 254 1.08 9.69 -22.96
C LEU A 254 -0.33 9.11 -23.14
N GLY A 255 -1.38 9.95 -23.12
CA GLY A 255 -2.74 9.53 -23.41
C GLY A 255 -2.98 9.01 -24.83
N LEU A 256 -2.05 9.23 -25.76
CA LEU A 256 -2.10 8.72 -27.14
C LEU A 256 -1.38 7.37 -27.31
N ASP A 257 -0.69 6.90 -26.27
CA ASP A 257 0.11 5.67 -26.33
C ASP A 257 -0.69 4.42 -25.94
N TYR A 258 -1.90 4.59 -25.40
CA TYR A 258 -2.79 3.51 -25.00
C TYR A 258 -4.25 3.87 -25.33
N CYS A 259 -5.14 2.88 -25.28
CA CYS A 259 -6.58 3.09 -25.42
C CYS A 259 -7.32 2.32 -24.34
N VAL A 260 -8.48 2.81 -23.88
CA VAL A 260 -9.32 2.07 -22.94
C VAL A 260 -9.87 0.83 -23.65
N PRO A 261 -9.63 -0.40 -23.14
CA PRO A 261 -10.18 -1.62 -23.73
C PRO A 261 -11.70 -1.55 -23.83
N LYS A 262 -12.28 -2.11 -24.90
CA LYS A 262 -13.74 -2.09 -25.16
C LYS A 262 -14.58 -2.52 -23.97
N LEU A 263 -14.09 -3.52 -23.23
CA LEU A 263 -14.69 -4.06 -22.01
C LEU A 263 -15.00 -2.98 -20.95
N PHE A 264 -14.17 -1.93 -20.89
CA PHE A 264 -14.21 -0.89 -19.87
C PHE A 264 -14.65 0.47 -20.44
N GLN A 265 -15.16 0.52 -21.68
CA GLN A 265 -15.59 1.77 -22.32
C GLN A 265 -16.94 2.27 -21.82
N CYS A 266 -17.75 1.40 -21.20
CA CYS A 266 -18.95 1.82 -20.49
C CYS A 266 -18.56 2.40 -19.13
N ASP A 267 -18.20 3.68 -19.13
CA ASP A 267 -17.84 4.46 -17.94
C ASP A 267 -18.88 5.56 -17.71
N LEU A 268 -19.88 5.27 -16.88
CA LEU A 268 -20.98 6.16 -16.59
C LEU A 268 -20.51 7.47 -15.93
N PHE A 269 -19.42 7.48 -15.15
CA PHE A 269 -18.86 8.71 -14.60
C PHE A 269 -18.35 9.68 -15.66
N SER A 270 -18.06 9.22 -16.88
CA SER A 270 -17.73 10.11 -17.99
C SER A 270 -18.87 11.10 -18.33
N CYS A 271 -20.12 10.79 -17.98
CA CYS A 271 -21.26 11.68 -18.19
C CYS A 271 -21.15 13.00 -17.41
N LEU A 272 -20.39 13.03 -16.31
CA LEU A 272 -20.14 14.24 -15.52
C LEU A 272 -19.19 15.23 -16.21
N GLY A 273 -18.56 14.85 -17.33
CA GLY A 273 -17.62 15.70 -18.06
C GLY A 273 -16.47 16.17 -17.16
N SER A 274 -16.20 17.48 -17.14
CA SER A 274 -15.14 18.08 -16.31
C SER A 274 -15.40 18.04 -14.81
N LYS A 275 -16.59 17.60 -14.40
CA LYS A 275 -16.96 17.46 -12.99
C LYS A 275 -16.78 16.05 -12.43
N ARG A 276 -16.32 15.10 -13.27
CA ARG A 276 -16.03 13.73 -12.84
C ARG A 276 -14.89 13.71 -11.81
N PRO A 277 -14.82 12.69 -10.95
CA PRO A 277 -13.68 12.53 -10.07
C PRO A 277 -12.43 12.09 -10.86
N ASP A 278 -11.26 12.24 -10.24
CA ASP A 278 -10.03 11.61 -10.72
C ASP A 278 -10.27 10.11 -10.96
N PHE A 279 -9.82 9.61 -12.11
CA PHE A 279 -10.26 8.30 -12.60
C PHE A 279 -9.16 7.49 -13.30
N ARG A 280 -8.00 8.07 -13.56
CA ARG A 280 -6.90 7.41 -14.24
C ARG A 280 -5.61 7.83 -13.63
N TRP A 281 -4.66 6.91 -13.49
CA TRP A 281 -3.36 7.22 -12.92
C TRP A 281 -2.24 6.53 -13.69
N LEU A 282 -1.15 7.27 -13.91
CA LEU A 282 0.14 6.70 -14.23
C LEU A 282 0.78 6.23 -12.93
N ILE A 283 1.20 4.97 -12.91
CA ILE A 283 1.75 4.33 -11.74
C ILE A 283 3.16 3.84 -12.05
N ILE A 284 4.16 4.32 -11.31
CA ILE A 284 5.54 3.84 -11.43
C ILE A 284 6.10 3.59 -10.04
N GLY A 285 6.76 2.45 -9.84
CA GLY A 285 7.33 2.11 -8.54
C GLY A 285 8.44 1.06 -8.62
N PRO A 286 9.48 1.15 -7.76
CA PRO A 286 10.50 0.13 -7.65
C PRO A 286 9.93 -1.13 -6.99
N ALA A 287 10.71 -2.21 -6.93
CA ALA A 287 10.34 -3.39 -6.16
C ALA A 287 9.97 -3.01 -4.71
N ARG A 288 9.03 -3.76 -4.10
CA ARG A 288 8.47 -3.56 -2.75
C ARG A 288 7.48 -2.40 -2.60
N SER A 289 7.47 -1.43 -3.51
CA SER A 289 6.43 -0.39 -3.54
C SER A 289 5.08 -0.96 -3.99
N GLY A 290 3.99 -0.24 -3.74
CA GLY A 290 2.65 -0.65 -4.12
C GLY A 290 1.58 0.06 -3.32
N SER A 291 0.40 -0.54 -3.24
CA SER A 291 -0.74 -0.02 -2.49
C SER A 291 -1.11 -0.99 -1.37
N THR A 292 -1.30 -0.47 -0.17
CA THR A 292 -1.77 -1.22 1.01
C THR A 292 -3.23 -1.66 0.85
N TRP A 293 -3.83 -2.26 1.87
CA TRP A 293 -5.22 -2.71 1.81
C TRP A 293 -6.20 -1.55 1.62
N HIS A 294 -6.98 -1.60 0.55
CA HIS A 294 -8.05 -0.63 0.29
C HIS A 294 -9.19 -1.25 -0.51
N LYS A 295 -10.31 -0.52 -0.58
CA LYS A 295 -11.35 -0.65 -1.60
C LYS A 295 -11.27 0.58 -2.49
N ASP A 296 -11.60 0.43 -3.77
CA ASP A 296 -11.67 1.57 -4.67
C ASP A 296 -12.74 2.57 -4.21
N PRO A 297 -12.47 3.89 -4.32
CA PRO A 297 -13.38 4.91 -3.83
C PRO A 297 -14.69 4.94 -4.64
N ASN A 298 -15.71 5.55 -4.02
CA ASN A 298 -17.01 5.82 -4.64
C ASN A 298 -17.77 4.57 -5.12
N GLY A 299 -17.36 3.37 -4.71
CA GLY A 299 -17.95 2.10 -5.19
C GLY A 299 -17.61 1.78 -6.64
N THR A 300 -16.51 2.33 -7.17
CA THR A 300 -16.06 2.08 -8.54
C THR A 300 -15.46 0.69 -8.72
N SER A 301 -15.53 0.17 -9.94
CA SER A 301 -14.64 -0.92 -10.38
C SER A 301 -13.37 -0.32 -10.98
N ALA A 302 -12.31 -1.12 -11.10
CA ALA A 302 -11.05 -0.66 -11.69
C ALA A 302 -10.42 -1.71 -12.62
N TRP A 303 -9.58 -1.22 -13.53
CA TRP A 303 -8.66 -2.05 -14.28
C TRP A 303 -7.25 -1.48 -14.20
N ASN A 304 -6.25 -2.35 -14.07
CA ASN A 304 -4.83 -2.01 -13.94
C ASN A 304 -4.02 -2.75 -15.02
N ALA A 305 -3.55 -2.01 -16.02
CA ALA A 305 -2.73 -2.52 -17.12
C ALA A 305 -1.25 -2.46 -16.75
N VAL A 306 -0.61 -3.62 -16.63
CA VAL A 306 0.83 -3.72 -16.30
C VAL A 306 1.63 -3.56 -17.59
N ILE A 307 2.32 -2.43 -17.74
CA ILE A 307 3.12 -2.12 -18.92
C ILE A 307 4.48 -2.80 -18.84
N THR A 308 5.16 -2.64 -17.71
CA THR A 308 6.42 -3.30 -17.39
C THR A 308 6.38 -3.85 -15.97
N GLY A 309 7.23 -4.83 -15.70
CA GLY A 309 7.34 -5.43 -14.38
C GLY A 309 6.26 -6.46 -14.09
N ARG A 310 6.07 -6.73 -12.80
CA ARG A 310 5.18 -7.78 -12.29
C ARG A 310 4.55 -7.35 -10.97
N LYS A 311 3.24 -7.45 -10.88
CA LYS A 311 2.48 -7.04 -9.69
C LYS A 311 1.81 -8.25 -9.05
N LEU A 312 2.11 -8.48 -7.77
CA LEU A 312 1.36 -9.43 -6.94
C LEU A 312 0.10 -8.74 -6.42
N TRP A 313 -1.03 -9.40 -6.61
CA TRP A 313 -2.34 -9.00 -6.10
C TRP A 313 -2.79 -9.99 -5.06
N ILE A 314 -3.32 -9.47 -3.95
CA ILE A 314 -4.02 -10.25 -2.94
C ILE A 314 -5.38 -9.59 -2.73
N CYS A 315 -6.46 -10.36 -2.80
CA CYS A 315 -7.81 -9.83 -2.72
C CYS A 315 -8.67 -10.59 -1.72
N PHE A 316 -9.59 -9.86 -1.08
CA PHE A 316 -10.65 -10.38 -0.21
C PHE A 316 -12.00 -9.87 -0.72
N PRO A 317 -13.07 -10.70 -0.64
CA PRO A 317 -14.42 -10.28 -0.99
C PRO A 317 -14.89 -9.07 -0.16
N PRO A 318 -15.87 -8.29 -0.66
CA PRO A 318 -16.31 -7.05 -0.04
C PRO A 318 -16.71 -7.16 1.44
N ASP A 319 -17.31 -8.29 1.81
CA ASP A 319 -17.83 -8.55 3.17
C ASP A 319 -16.77 -9.08 4.16
N LEU A 320 -15.53 -9.26 3.71
CA LEU A 320 -14.47 -9.88 4.49
C LEU A 320 -13.28 -8.94 4.66
N THR A 321 -13.19 -8.33 5.84
CA THR A 321 -12.04 -7.49 6.21
C THR A 321 -10.75 -8.32 6.28
N PRO A 322 -9.67 -7.91 5.60
CA PRO A 322 -8.38 -8.61 5.66
C PRO A 322 -7.81 -8.65 7.09
N PRO A 323 -7.05 -9.70 7.46
CA PRO A 323 -6.35 -9.73 8.76
C PRO A 323 -5.39 -8.55 8.93
N GLY A 324 -5.38 -7.95 10.12
CA GLY A 324 -4.60 -6.76 10.42
C GLY A 324 -5.24 -5.44 9.96
N VAL A 325 -6.39 -5.51 9.29
CA VAL A 325 -7.20 -4.32 8.95
C VAL A 325 -8.38 -4.22 9.91
N TRP A 326 -8.61 -3.03 10.45
CA TRP A 326 -9.80 -2.69 11.22
C TRP A 326 -10.58 -1.60 10.50
N VAL A 327 -11.90 -1.65 10.58
CA VAL A 327 -12.80 -0.69 9.93
C VAL A 327 -13.89 -0.31 10.92
N SER A 328 -14.16 0.98 11.06
CA SER A 328 -15.24 1.49 11.92
C SER A 328 -16.63 1.02 11.47
N GLU A 329 -17.65 1.17 12.33
CA GLU A 329 -19.02 0.71 12.00
C GLU A 329 -19.61 1.40 10.76
N ASP A 330 -19.23 2.65 10.52
CA ASP A 330 -19.63 3.48 9.37
C ASP A 330 -18.63 3.45 8.20
N GLU A 331 -17.55 2.68 8.35
CA GLU A 331 -16.44 2.53 7.40
C GLU A 331 -15.73 3.84 7.04
N SER A 332 -15.81 4.86 7.92
CA SER A 332 -15.10 6.13 7.77
C SER A 332 -13.64 6.06 8.23
N GLU A 333 -13.32 5.18 9.17
CA GLU A 333 -11.96 4.97 9.67
C GLU A 333 -11.49 3.56 9.30
N VAL A 334 -10.30 3.50 8.70
CA VAL A 334 -9.62 2.26 8.35
C VAL A 334 -8.23 2.27 8.96
N GLU A 335 -7.98 1.32 9.86
CA GLU A 335 -6.65 1.07 10.40
C GLU A 335 -6.03 -0.13 9.67
N SER A 336 -4.78 -0.01 9.24
CA SER A 336 -4.04 -1.08 8.57
C SER A 336 -2.55 -1.00 8.92
N PRO A 337 -1.75 -2.04 8.66
CA PRO A 337 -0.31 -1.97 8.90
C PRO A 337 0.36 -0.82 8.14
N LEU A 338 1.42 -0.26 8.71
CA LEU A 338 2.10 0.93 8.21
C LEU A 338 2.71 0.72 6.83
N SER A 339 3.12 -0.51 6.53
CA SER A 339 3.69 -0.88 5.24
C SER A 339 3.20 -2.25 4.75
N ILE A 340 3.34 -2.46 3.45
CA ILE A 340 3.09 -3.77 2.82
C ILE A 340 3.96 -4.84 3.48
N ALA A 341 5.25 -4.56 3.69
CA ALA A 341 6.19 -5.50 4.30
C ALA A 341 5.76 -5.91 5.72
N GLU A 342 5.30 -4.95 6.53
CA GLU A 342 4.77 -5.22 7.86
C GLU A 342 3.56 -6.15 7.81
N TRP A 343 2.63 -5.94 6.86
CA TRP A 343 1.50 -6.85 6.70
C TRP A 343 1.95 -8.28 6.37
N PHE A 344 2.94 -8.44 5.50
CA PHE A 344 3.49 -9.76 5.17
C PHE A 344 4.18 -10.44 6.36
N LEU A 345 4.94 -9.68 7.14
CA LEU A 345 5.65 -10.20 8.33
C LEU A 345 4.67 -10.71 9.39
N ASN A 346 3.57 -9.99 9.62
CA ASN A 346 2.69 -10.22 10.76
C ASN A 346 1.43 -11.01 10.43
N TYR A 347 0.87 -10.86 9.22
CA TYR A 347 -0.49 -11.30 8.93
C TYR A 347 -0.61 -12.25 7.72
N TYR A 348 0.32 -12.25 6.76
CA TYR A 348 0.17 -13.05 5.53
C TYR A 348 -0.01 -14.55 5.81
N GLN A 349 0.82 -15.13 6.69
CA GLN A 349 0.70 -16.56 7.02
C GLN A 349 -0.64 -16.89 7.71
N ILE A 350 -1.11 -16.01 8.59
CA ILE A 350 -2.41 -16.14 9.25
C ILE A 350 -3.53 -16.08 8.20
N ALA A 351 -3.48 -15.11 7.29
CA ALA A 351 -4.42 -14.97 6.19
C ALA A 351 -4.49 -16.23 5.31
N LYS A 352 -3.32 -16.80 4.96
CA LYS A 352 -3.21 -18.04 4.18
C LYS A 352 -3.79 -19.25 4.90
N GLU A 353 -3.58 -19.36 6.21
CA GLU A 353 -4.11 -20.45 7.04
C GLU A 353 -5.61 -20.36 7.26
N GLU A 354 -6.16 -19.15 7.43
CA GLU A 354 -7.57 -18.94 7.73
C GLU A 354 -8.46 -18.83 6.48
N TYR A 355 -7.97 -18.24 5.40
CA TYR A 355 -8.77 -17.87 4.22
C TYR A 355 -8.21 -18.41 2.91
N GLY A 356 -6.97 -18.91 2.93
CA GLY A 356 -6.35 -19.49 1.75
C GLY A 356 -6.98 -20.82 1.31
N PRO A 357 -6.43 -21.44 0.25
CA PRO A 357 -7.02 -22.64 -0.35
C PRO A 357 -6.96 -23.89 0.54
N ARG A 358 -6.11 -23.87 1.57
CA ARG A 358 -5.95 -24.96 2.55
C ARG A 358 -6.59 -24.64 3.90
N ALA A 359 -7.39 -23.59 3.99
CA ALA A 359 -8.06 -23.24 5.23
C ALA A 359 -8.95 -24.38 5.72
N LYS A 360 -8.99 -24.55 7.05
CA LYS A 360 -9.73 -25.62 7.71
C LYS A 360 -11.23 -25.37 7.73
N ASP A 361 -11.64 -24.11 7.86
CA ASP A 361 -13.03 -23.70 7.88
C ASP A 361 -13.59 -23.68 6.44
N PRO A 362 -14.58 -24.54 6.10
CA PRO A 362 -15.16 -24.56 4.76
C PRO A 362 -15.80 -23.24 4.31
N LEU A 363 -16.26 -22.40 5.25
CA LEU A 363 -16.88 -21.11 4.94
C LEU A 363 -15.84 -20.05 4.55
N LYS A 364 -14.63 -20.15 5.11
CA LYS A 364 -13.52 -19.21 4.85
C LYS A 364 -12.60 -19.66 3.72
N LYS A 365 -12.63 -20.96 3.41
CA LYS A 365 -11.71 -21.59 2.47
C LYS A 365 -11.76 -20.98 1.07
N GLY A 366 -10.61 -20.49 0.63
CA GLY A 366 -10.44 -19.90 -0.70
C GLY A 366 -11.09 -18.54 -0.87
N GLN A 367 -11.49 -17.86 0.22
CA GLN A 367 -11.97 -16.48 0.15
C GLN A 367 -10.83 -15.50 -0.13
N MET A 368 -9.63 -15.77 0.41
CA MET A 368 -8.43 -15.04 0.00
C MET A 368 -7.93 -15.60 -1.33
N VAL A 369 -7.87 -14.74 -2.34
CA VAL A 369 -7.28 -15.05 -3.65
C VAL A 369 -6.03 -14.22 -3.86
N GLU A 370 -5.02 -14.81 -4.50
CA GLU A 370 -3.77 -14.14 -4.83
C GLU A 370 -3.31 -14.57 -6.23
N GLY A 371 -2.65 -13.67 -6.94
CA GLY A 371 -2.19 -13.92 -8.30
C GLY A 371 -1.20 -12.85 -8.75
N ILE A 372 -0.42 -13.15 -9.78
CA ILE A 372 0.57 -12.22 -10.32
C ILE A 372 0.11 -11.76 -11.69
N CYS A 373 -0.07 -10.46 -11.85
CA CYS A 373 -0.33 -9.83 -13.12
C CYS A 373 1.01 -9.49 -13.78
N GLU A 374 1.27 -10.09 -14.93
CA GLU A 374 2.50 -9.96 -15.69
C GLU A 374 2.43 -8.77 -16.68
N ALA A 375 3.57 -8.30 -17.16
CA ALA A 375 3.62 -7.28 -18.21
C ALA A 375 2.83 -7.71 -19.45
N GLY A 376 1.98 -6.81 -19.97
CA GLY A 376 1.05 -7.07 -21.06
C GLY A 376 -0.29 -7.67 -20.64
N GLU A 377 -0.51 -7.89 -19.34
CA GLU A 377 -1.80 -8.29 -18.77
C GLU A 377 -2.50 -7.09 -18.08
N ILE A 378 -3.83 -7.19 -17.99
CA ILE A 378 -4.69 -6.24 -17.27
C ILE A 378 -5.34 -6.97 -16.09
N PHE A 379 -5.17 -6.44 -14.88
CA PHE A 379 -5.91 -6.89 -13.71
C PHE A 379 -7.24 -6.16 -13.62
N TYR A 380 -8.35 -6.86 -13.44
CA TYR A 380 -9.67 -6.30 -13.19
C TYR A 380 -10.04 -6.45 -11.71
N VAL A 381 -10.43 -5.33 -11.10
CA VAL A 381 -10.90 -5.23 -9.71
C VAL A 381 -12.39 -4.92 -9.74
N PRO A 382 -13.25 -5.83 -9.28
CA PRO A 382 -14.67 -5.53 -9.12
C PRO A 382 -14.91 -4.55 -7.97
N SER A 383 -15.96 -3.75 -8.11
CA SER A 383 -16.44 -2.86 -7.05
C SER A 383 -16.54 -3.54 -5.68
N GLY A 384 -16.02 -2.85 -4.67
CA GLY A 384 -16.09 -3.23 -3.26
C GLY A 384 -15.06 -4.28 -2.80
N TRP A 385 -14.25 -4.87 -3.69
CA TRP A 385 -13.25 -5.84 -3.28
C TRP A 385 -12.07 -5.20 -2.55
N TRP A 386 -11.72 -5.77 -1.40
CA TRP A 386 -10.47 -5.43 -0.72
C TRP A 386 -9.29 -5.95 -1.54
N HIS A 387 -8.29 -5.10 -1.75
CA HIS A 387 -7.09 -5.51 -2.46
C HIS A 387 -5.83 -4.83 -1.93
N LEU A 388 -4.73 -5.57 -2.00
CA LEU A 388 -3.37 -5.13 -1.75
C LEU A 388 -2.54 -5.49 -2.99
N VAL A 389 -1.69 -4.56 -3.42
CA VAL A 389 -0.88 -4.70 -4.62
C VAL A 389 0.57 -4.42 -4.29
N VAL A 390 1.48 -5.28 -4.71
CA VAL A 390 2.93 -5.05 -4.55
C VAL A 390 3.71 -5.33 -5.82
N ASN A 391 4.62 -4.40 -6.13
CA ASN A 391 5.58 -4.53 -7.20
C ASN A 391 6.64 -5.55 -6.79
N LEU A 392 6.66 -6.72 -7.43
CA LEU A 392 7.69 -7.73 -7.21
C LEU A 392 9.03 -7.33 -7.82
N GLU A 393 8.96 -6.48 -8.84
CA GLU A 393 10.08 -5.83 -9.51
C GLU A 393 9.66 -4.44 -9.97
N GLY A 394 10.62 -3.67 -10.45
CA GLY A 394 10.40 -2.37 -11.04
C GLY A 394 9.27 -2.36 -12.08
N SER A 395 8.23 -1.55 -11.86
CA SER A 395 6.99 -1.64 -12.64
C SER A 395 6.44 -0.28 -13.09
N ILE A 396 5.95 -0.23 -14.33
CA ILE A 396 5.13 0.85 -14.88
C ILE A 396 3.74 0.29 -15.17
N ALA A 397 2.69 0.99 -14.78
CA ALA A 397 1.30 0.60 -15.02
C ALA A 397 0.39 1.81 -15.26
N ILE A 398 -0.76 1.54 -15.86
CA ILE A 398 -1.86 2.49 -15.99
C ILE A 398 -3.07 1.86 -15.31
N THR A 399 -3.72 2.59 -14.41
CA THR A 399 -4.96 2.13 -13.79
C THR A 399 -6.08 3.11 -14.09
N GLN A 400 -7.31 2.63 -14.26
CA GLN A 400 -8.49 3.49 -14.30
C GLN A 400 -9.65 2.91 -13.51
N ASN A 401 -10.36 3.80 -12.84
CA ASN A 401 -11.62 3.51 -12.18
C ASN A 401 -12.75 3.92 -13.12
N PHE A 402 -13.80 3.11 -13.14
CA PHE A 402 -14.97 3.32 -13.97
C PHE A 402 -16.23 2.87 -13.25
N VAL A 403 -17.37 3.32 -13.74
CA VAL A 403 -18.69 2.85 -13.29
C VAL A 403 -19.41 2.23 -14.46
N SER A 404 -19.64 0.93 -14.41
CA SER A 404 -20.51 0.26 -15.36
C SER A 404 -21.96 0.21 -14.85
N GLU A 405 -22.85 -0.38 -15.65
CA GLU A 405 -24.24 -0.62 -15.25
C GLU A 405 -24.38 -1.65 -14.11
N PHE A 406 -23.35 -2.47 -13.86
CA PHE A 406 -23.41 -3.56 -12.86
C PHE A 406 -23.38 -3.02 -11.42
N GLU A 407 -22.48 -2.08 -11.14
CA GLU A 407 -22.25 -1.49 -9.82
C GLU A 407 -23.04 -0.17 -9.62
N LEU A 408 -23.74 0.32 -10.65
CA LEU A 408 -24.42 1.63 -10.62
C LEU A 408 -25.34 1.78 -9.40
N VAL A 409 -26.08 0.74 -9.01
CA VAL A 409 -26.99 0.81 -7.86
C VAL A 409 -26.21 1.07 -6.57
N ASP A 410 -25.07 0.42 -6.38
CA ASP A 410 -24.25 0.57 -5.17
C ASP A 410 -23.50 1.90 -5.16
N VAL A 411 -23.04 2.38 -6.32
CA VAL A 411 -22.48 3.74 -6.47
C VAL A 411 -23.51 4.81 -6.10
N LEU A 412 -24.74 4.71 -6.61
CA LEU A 412 -25.81 5.66 -6.28
C LEU A 412 -26.17 5.63 -4.79
N ARG A 413 -26.14 4.45 -4.15
CA ARG A 413 -26.33 4.32 -2.70
C ARG A 413 -25.19 4.98 -1.93
N PHE A 414 -23.94 4.73 -2.32
CA PHE A 414 -22.77 5.34 -1.69
C PHE A 414 -22.87 6.87 -1.71
N MET A 415 -23.16 7.45 -2.88
CA MET A 415 -23.37 8.90 -3.03
C MET A 415 -24.52 9.46 -2.18
N LYS A 416 -25.59 8.69 -2.00
CA LYS A 416 -26.77 9.12 -1.26
C LYS A 416 -26.58 9.07 0.25
N TYR A 417 -25.96 8.00 0.75
CA TYR A 417 -25.91 7.69 2.18
C TYR A 417 -24.58 8.04 2.84
N ARG A 418 -23.51 8.20 2.05
CA ARG A 418 -22.18 8.57 2.53
C ARG A 418 -21.55 9.68 1.68
N PRO A 419 -22.23 10.81 1.47
CA PRO A 419 -21.72 11.89 0.62
C PRO A 419 -20.39 12.45 1.16
N ASP A 420 -20.20 12.49 2.47
CA ASP A 420 -18.97 12.92 3.14
C ASP A 420 -17.74 12.07 2.77
N GLN A 421 -17.95 10.79 2.46
CA GLN A 421 -16.91 9.83 2.07
C GLN A 421 -16.62 9.81 0.55
N LEU A 422 -17.25 10.68 -0.24
CA LEU A 422 -16.92 10.80 -1.66
C LEU A 422 -15.52 11.37 -1.84
N SER A 423 -14.70 10.77 -2.70
CA SER A 423 -13.32 11.19 -2.96
C SER A 423 -13.09 11.51 -4.44
N GLY A 424 -12.11 12.37 -4.72
CA GLY A 424 -11.66 12.74 -6.07
C GLY A 424 -12.52 13.79 -6.80
N PHE A 425 -13.66 14.21 -6.25
CA PHE A 425 -14.51 15.25 -6.85
C PHE A 425 -13.97 16.65 -6.54
N ARG A 426 -13.33 17.30 -7.51
CA ARG A 426 -12.73 18.64 -7.34
C ARG A 426 -13.69 19.81 -7.63
N ASN A 427 -14.70 19.58 -8.49
CA ASN A 427 -15.52 20.64 -9.09
C ASN A 427 -17.02 20.53 -8.74
N ILE A 428 -17.37 19.71 -7.75
CA ILE A 428 -18.74 19.59 -7.24
C ILE A 428 -18.67 19.43 -5.72
N GLU A 429 -19.51 20.16 -5.01
CA GLU A 429 -19.78 19.90 -3.60
C GLU A 429 -20.29 18.48 -3.39
N LYS A 430 -19.72 17.75 -2.44
CA LYS A 430 -19.99 16.33 -2.19
C LYS A 430 -21.50 16.02 -2.09
N GLN A 431 -22.29 16.92 -1.50
CA GLN A 431 -23.75 16.75 -1.32
C GLN A 431 -24.55 16.89 -2.63
N GLU A 432 -24.04 17.60 -3.64
CA GLU A 432 -24.72 17.79 -4.92
C GLU A 432 -24.33 16.72 -5.97
N VAL A 433 -23.29 15.92 -5.70
CA VAL A 433 -22.75 14.91 -6.63
C VAL A 433 -23.84 13.96 -7.14
N LEU A 434 -24.68 13.41 -6.25
CA LEU A 434 -25.75 12.49 -6.65
C LEU A 434 -26.71 13.13 -7.66
N LYS A 435 -27.14 14.36 -7.40
CA LYS A 435 -28.11 15.08 -8.22
C LYS A 435 -27.52 15.43 -9.58
N GLU A 436 -26.30 15.96 -9.61
CA GLU A 436 -25.57 16.26 -10.85
C GLU A 436 -25.34 14.99 -11.66
N PHE A 437 -24.98 13.88 -11.02
CA PHE A 437 -24.76 12.61 -11.69
C PHE A 437 -26.04 12.05 -12.30
N LEU A 438 -27.16 12.05 -11.55
CA LEU A 438 -28.46 11.62 -12.09
C LEU A 438 -28.93 12.50 -13.26
N ASN A 439 -28.69 13.81 -13.21
CA ASN A 439 -29.01 14.72 -14.31
C ASN A 439 -28.15 14.43 -15.55
N ALA A 440 -26.86 14.19 -15.37
CA ALA A 440 -25.95 13.82 -16.44
C ALA A 440 -26.34 12.47 -17.08
N LEU A 441 -26.70 11.46 -16.28
CA LEU A 441 -27.15 10.16 -16.78
C LEU A 441 -28.46 10.27 -17.58
N ARG A 442 -29.41 11.10 -17.15
CA ARG A 442 -30.67 11.33 -17.88
C ARG A 442 -30.48 12.00 -19.25
N GLN A 443 -29.38 12.73 -19.43
CA GLN A 443 -29.03 13.41 -20.68
C GLN A 443 -28.08 12.58 -21.55
N SER A 444 -27.59 11.45 -21.04
CA SER A 444 -26.62 10.59 -21.69
C SER A 444 -27.29 9.49 -22.51
N ASN A 445 -26.60 9.06 -23.56
CA ASN A 445 -26.97 7.87 -24.35
C ASN A 445 -26.25 6.60 -23.88
N GLN A 446 -25.43 6.67 -22.82
CA GLN A 446 -24.66 5.53 -22.32
C GLN A 446 -25.48 4.54 -21.50
N ILE A 447 -26.64 4.94 -20.99
CA ILE A 447 -27.58 4.10 -20.25
C ILE A 447 -29.01 4.37 -20.71
N SER A 448 -29.85 3.34 -20.81
CA SER A 448 -31.26 3.54 -21.15
C SER A 448 -32.03 4.17 -19.98
N ILE A 449 -33.05 4.97 -20.29
CA ILE A 449 -33.89 5.63 -19.28
C ILE A 449 -34.61 4.59 -18.42
N GLU A 450 -35.05 3.47 -19.02
CA GLU A 450 -35.68 2.36 -18.31
C GLU A 450 -34.74 1.77 -17.26
N LYS A 451 -33.49 1.49 -17.65
CA LYS A 451 -32.50 0.90 -16.75
C LYS A 451 -32.05 1.87 -15.66
N LEU A 452 -31.92 3.15 -15.99
CA LEU A 452 -31.64 4.20 -15.01
C LEU A 452 -32.76 4.29 -13.96
N ASN A 453 -34.02 4.31 -14.40
CA ASN A 453 -35.16 4.36 -13.49
C ASN A 453 -35.26 3.09 -12.62
N GLU A 454 -34.96 1.92 -13.17
CA GLU A 454 -34.86 0.68 -12.40
C GLU A 454 -33.76 0.76 -11.32
N SER A 455 -32.57 1.27 -11.67
CA SER A 455 -31.47 1.45 -10.72
C SER A 455 -31.81 2.44 -9.60
N ILE A 456 -32.47 3.56 -9.94
CA ILE A 456 -32.96 4.55 -8.95
C ILE A 456 -33.99 3.90 -8.03
N LYS A 457 -34.92 3.11 -8.57
CA LYS A 457 -35.93 2.39 -7.79
C LYS A 457 -35.27 1.39 -6.83
N LYS A 458 -34.30 0.60 -7.30
CA LYS A 458 -33.52 -0.34 -6.45
C LYS A 458 -32.69 0.35 -5.38
N MET A 459 -32.19 1.56 -5.66
CA MET A 459 -31.53 2.39 -4.65
C MET A 459 -32.52 2.80 -3.53
N GLU A 460 -33.79 3.02 -3.85
CA GLU A 460 -34.84 3.41 -2.89
C GLU A 460 -35.50 2.24 -2.16
N GLU A 461 -35.73 1.10 -2.83
CA GLU A 461 -36.44 -0.08 -2.29
C GLU A 461 -35.68 -0.78 -1.16
N ASN A 462 -34.35 -0.78 -1.20
CA ASN A 462 -33.53 -1.46 -0.20
C ASN A 462 -33.57 -0.84 1.20
N LYS A 463 -34.25 0.29 1.43
CA LYS A 463 -34.39 0.88 2.77
C LYS A 463 -34.98 -0.08 3.83
N ARG A 464 -35.87 -0.99 3.42
CA ARG A 464 -36.47 -1.99 4.33
C ARG A 464 -35.57 -3.20 4.54
N GLU A 465 -34.90 -3.67 3.48
CA GLU A 465 -34.00 -4.82 3.55
C GLU A 465 -32.64 -4.46 4.16
N GLU A 466 -32.15 -3.24 4.01
CA GLU A 466 -30.89 -2.76 4.58
C GLU A 466 -31.01 -2.47 6.09
N GLN A 467 -32.19 -2.05 6.57
CA GLN A 467 -32.49 -2.04 8.00
C GLN A 467 -32.49 -3.46 8.59
N ASP A 468 -33.04 -4.45 7.88
CA ASP A 468 -33.03 -5.86 8.29
C ASP A 468 -31.67 -6.55 8.09
N PHE A 469 -30.90 -6.17 7.07
CA PHE A 469 -29.57 -6.67 6.74
C PHE A 469 -28.54 -6.13 7.71
N ASN A 470 -28.59 -4.85 8.06
CA ASN A 470 -27.79 -4.28 9.16
C ASN A 470 -28.18 -4.91 10.52
N LEU A 471 -29.46 -5.26 10.73
CA LEU A 471 -29.89 -6.04 11.90
C LEU A 471 -29.35 -7.48 11.87
N GLN A 472 -29.30 -8.12 10.70
CA GLN A 472 -28.79 -9.48 10.50
C GLN A 472 -27.25 -9.55 10.56
N ILE A 473 -26.53 -8.54 10.08
CA ILE A 473 -25.08 -8.37 10.26
C ILE A 473 -24.77 -8.11 11.72
N LYS A 474 -25.52 -7.24 12.43
CA LYS A 474 -25.39 -7.09 13.90
C LYS A 474 -25.67 -8.40 14.64
N LYS A 475 -26.66 -9.20 14.22
CA LYS A 475 -26.94 -10.53 14.80
C LYS A 475 -25.90 -11.60 14.44
N ARG A 476 -25.33 -11.57 13.23
CA ARG A 476 -24.25 -12.48 12.79
C ARG A 476 -22.94 -12.12 13.50
N ARG A 477 -22.53 -10.85 13.54
CA ARG A 477 -21.36 -10.35 14.29
C ARG A 477 -21.48 -10.63 15.80
N ARG A 478 -22.68 -10.48 16.40
CA ARG A 478 -22.93 -10.90 17.80
C ARG A 478 -22.82 -12.43 18.00
N ARG A 479 -23.18 -13.24 17.01
CA ARG A 479 -22.97 -14.70 17.06
C ARG A 479 -21.49 -15.08 16.91
N THR A 480 -20.73 -14.34 16.10
CA THR A 480 -19.27 -14.51 16.00
C THR A 480 -18.55 -14.05 17.27
N MET A 481 -19.05 -13.02 17.97
CA MET A 481 -18.55 -12.62 19.30
C MET A 481 -18.96 -13.58 20.43
N ASN A 482 -20.11 -14.26 20.34
CA ASN A 482 -20.58 -15.22 21.36
C ASN A 482 -20.03 -16.65 21.18
N HIS A 483 -19.47 -16.98 20.01
CA HIS A 483 -18.46 -18.02 19.98
C HIS A 483 -17.17 -17.41 20.52
N LYS A 484 -16.70 -17.89 21.67
CA LYS A 484 -15.34 -17.67 22.14
C LYS A 484 -14.34 -18.12 21.06
N SER A 485 -14.14 -17.32 20.03
CA SER A 485 -12.89 -17.34 19.28
C SER A 485 -11.90 -16.64 20.19
N GLU A 486 -11.01 -17.41 20.80
CA GLU A 486 -9.82 -16.85 21.46
C GLU A 486 -9.27 -15.73 20.57
N SER A 487 -9.08 -14.56 21.17
CA SER A 487 -8.52 -13.43 20.43
C SER A 487 -7.17 -13.83 19.85
N ILE A 488 -6.77 -13.21 18.74
CA ILE A 488 -5.46 -13.47 18.12
C ILE A 488 -4.32 -13.27 19.14
N TRP A 489 -4.48 -12.31 20.05
CA TRP A 489 -3.62 -12.10 21.20
C TRP A 489 -3.60 -13.28 22.16
N GLU A 490 -4.76 -13.85 22.52
CA GLU A 490 -4.83 -15.06 23.35
C GLU A 490 -4.19 -16.28 22.68
N LYS A 491 -4.33 -16.45 21.36
CA LYS A 491 -3.67 -17.54 20.62
C LYS A 491 -2.15 -17.39 20.54
N LEU A 492 -1.66 -16.15 20.38
CA LEU A 492 -0.23 -15.83 20.41
C LEU A 492 0.37 -16.05 21.82
N LEU A 493 -0.33 -15.60 22.86
CA LEU A 493 0.03 -15.82 24.27
C LEU A 493 -0.08 -17.30 24.69
N ASN A 494 -1.01 -18.07 24.13
CA ASN A 494 -1.15 -19.50 24.44
C ASN A 494 -0.14 -20.37 23.69
N LYS A 495 0.39 -19.93 22.53
CA LYS A 495 1.47 -20.64 21.83
C LYS A 495 2.83 -20.53 22.53
N THR A 496 3.08 -19.47 23.31
CA THR A 496 4.31 -19.30 24.12
C THR A 496 4.25 -20.05 25.45
N LYS A 497 3.07 -20.49 25.90
CA LYS A 497 2.85 -21.30 27.12
C LYS A 497 3.02 -22.81 26.90
N LYS A 498 4.09 -23.27 26.25
CA LYS A 498 4.57 -24.64 26.48
C LYS A 498 5.60 -24.59 27.61
N PRO A 499 5.28 -25.06 28.83
CA PRO A 499 6.27 -25.10 29.89
C PRO A 499 7.37 -26.10 29.51
N ARG A 500 8.60 -25.60 29.33
CA ARG A 500 9.79 -26.43 29.61
C ARG A 500 9.79 -26.64 31.11
N LYS A 501 9.58 -27.89 31.55
CA LYS A 501 9.79 -28.28 32.94
C LYS A 501 11.27 -28.00 33.27
N LEU A 502 11.52 -26.99 34.10
CA LEU A 502 12.74 -26.89 34.87
C LEU A 502 12.51 -27.63 36.19
N GLU A 503 13.44 -28.50 36.54
CA GLU A 503 13.51 -29.14 37.85
C GLU A 503 13.77 -28.04 38.88
N ASN A 504 12.80 -27.83 39.76
CA ASN A 504 12.85 -27.25 41.12
C ASN A 504 11.67 -26.29 41.32
N GLY A 505 10.64 -26.79 42.00
CA GLY A 505 9.34 -26.15 42.15
C GLY A 505 9.35 -24.94 43.08
N GLN A 506 9.31 -23.74 42.48
CA GLN A 506 8.80 -22.53 43.12
C GLN A 506 7.92 -21.76 42.12
N GLU A 507 6.66 -21.50 42.50
CA GLU A 507 5.71 -20.69 41.75
C GLU A 507 5.95 -19.19 42.02
N ILE A 508 5.86 -18.34 40.98
CA ILE A 508 5.81 -16.88 41.10
C ILE A 508 4.41 -16.42 40.68
N ASP A 509 3.80 -15.56 41.51
CA ASP A 509 2.44 -15.04 41.39
C ASP A 509 2.39 -13.85 40.40
N GLU A 510 1.96 -14.10 39.15
CA GLU A 510 1.86 -13.11 38.06
C GLU A 510 0.53 -12.31 38.09
N LYS A 511 0.32 -11.48 39.13
CA LYS A 511 -0.92 -10.67 39.22
C LYS A 511 -0.76 -9.15 39.29
N LYS A 512 0.33 -8.58 38.78
CA LYS A 512 0.51 -7.12 38.67
C LYS A 512 1.26 -6.68 37.40
N VAL A 513 0.67 -6.84 36.21
CA VAL A 513 1.16 -6.15 34.98
C VAL A 513 0.03 -5.67 34.03
N ASN A 514 -1.25 -5.96 34.27
CA ASN A 514 -2.27 -5.81 33.22
C ASN A 514 -3.11 -4.53 33.15
N ASP A 515 -2.83 -3.48 33.94
CA ASP A 515 -3.71 -2.29 33.97
C ASP A 515 -3.08 -0.98 33.41
N SER A 516 -2.27 -1.03 32.34
CA SER A 516 -1.74 0.22 31.74
C SER A 516 -1.57 0.27 30.21
N LEU A 517 -2.23 -0.60 29.45
CA LEU A 517 -2.11 -0.65 27.97
C LEU A 517 -3.38 -0.23 27.20
N ASP A 518 -4.32 0.44 27.87
CA ASP A 518 -5.47 1.05 27.19
C ASP A 518 -5.12 2.48 26.78
N GLY A 519 -4.69 2.66 25.52
CA GLY A 519 -4.55 3.97 24.89
C GLY A 519 -3.18 4.21 24.26
N LEU A 520 -2.95 3.63 23.08
CA LEU A 520 -1.89 4.07 22.18
C LEU A 520 -2.52 4.30 20.81
N PHE A 521 -2.55 5.59 20.45
CA PHE A 521 -3.10 6.15 19.23
C PHE A 521 -2.23 5.83 18.02
N THR A 522 -2.93 5.68 16.90
CA THR A 522 -2.52 5.24 15.56
C THR A 522 -1.86 6.37 14.75
N PHE A 523 -0.78 6.06 14.03
CA PHE A 523 -0.32 6.85 12.88
C PHE A 523 -0.60 6.03 11.62
N GLY A 524 -1.74 6.27 10.97
CA GLY A 524 -1.96 5.84 9.60
C GLY A 524 -1.42 6.90 8.65
N PHE A 525 -0.77 6.49 7.56
CA PHE A 525 -0.70 7.34 6.38
C PHE A 525 -2.14 7.49 5.89
N LEU A 526 -2.80 8.55 6.34
CA LEU A 526 -3.93 9.11 5.61
C LEU A 526 -3.39 9.41 4.21
N VAL A 527 -3.96 8.75 3.21
CA VAL A 527 -4.11 9.40 1.91
C VAL A 527 -4.99 10.60 2.21
N GLU A 528 -4.38 11.72 2.60
CA GLU A 528 -5.09 12.98 2.70
C GLU A 528 -5.65 13.26 1.31
N ASP A 529 -6.97 13.32 1.24
CA ASP A 529 -7.71 13.97 0.17
C ASP A 529 -6.98 15.28 -0.14
N ASP A 530 -6.53 15.46 -1.39
CA ASP A 530 -6.00 16.71 -1.96
C ASP A 530 -7.12 17.78 -1.99
N SER A 531 -7.59 18.19 -0.81
CA SER A 531 -8.56 19.25 -0.62
C SER A 531 -8.14 20.15 0.52
N GLU A 532 -6.97 20.79 0.41
CA GLU A 532 -6.83 22.14 0.95
C GLU A 532 -5.79 22.93 0.17
N SER A 533 -6.32 23.81 -0.68
CA SER A 533 -5.61 24.96 -1.21
C SER A 533 -5.19 25.88 -0.06
N LEU A 534 -3.90 25.94 0.24
CA LEU A 534 -3.31 27.07 0.95
C LEU A 534 -2.11 27.59 0.16
N TRP A 535 -2.16 28.89 -0.09
CA TRP A 535 -1.17 29.72 -0.75
C TRP A 535 0.16 29.75 -0.02
#